data_AF-A0A6J4Y437-F1
#
_entry.id   AF-A0A6J4Y437-F1
#
_cell.length_a   1.000
_cell.length_b   1.000
_cell.length_c   1.000
_cell.angle_alpha   90.00
_cell.angle_beta   90.00
_cell.angle_gamma   90.00
#
_symmetry.space_group_name_H-M   'P 1'
#
loop_
_entity.id
_entity.type
_entity.pdbx_description
1 polymer ?
#
loop_
_entity_poly.entity_id
_entity_poly.type
_entity_poly.pdbx_seq_one_letter_code
_entity_poly.pdbx_strand_id
1 'polypeptide(L)'
;MGIMTRVVRIFKADVHGVMDQLEDRELLLKQHLRDMAQALSLKEVKLDKMHASRKQIQREYEKYRQQSQTLEQDLAAAIQKNKEDIARMLIRKIKPLERLQEEVADRIRNLEEEISYFRERLEQQQIQYERLKHRSAEFFNKPQIQKGCSDPSATDCAAAAGDMTEAEIDWELLKRKEAMGMASH
;
A
#
# COMPACT_ATOMS: atom_id res chain seq x y z
N MET A 1 -7.19 4.11 17.56
CA MET A 1 -8.50 4.78 17.35
C MET A 1 -8.47 5.48 15.99
N GLY A 2 -8.77 4.74 14.92
CA GLY A 2 -8.53 5.18 13.54
C GLY A 2 -9.66 6.08 13.02
N ILE A 3 -9.28 7.15 12.31
CA ILE A 3 -10.17 8.13 11.67
C ILE A 3 -11.27 7.44 10.82
N MET A 4 -10.97 6.26 10.25
CA MET A 4 -11.93 5.36 9.59
C MET A 4 -13.18 5.04 10.42
N THR A 5 -13.05 4.81 11.73
CA THR A 5 -14.21 4.52 12.61
C THR A 5 -15.11 5.73 12.83
N ARG A 6 -14.60 6.95 12.65
CA ARG A 6 -15.41 8.18 12.68
C ARG A 6 -16.22 8.33 11.39
N VAL A 7 -15.59 8.09 10.23
CA VAL A 7 -16.28 8.16 8.93
C VAL A 7 -17.40 7.10 8.84
N VAL A 8 -17.15 5.87 9.30
CA VAL A 8 -18.18 4.81 9.36
C VAL A 8 -19.31 5.13 10.34
N ARG A 9 -19.00 5.83 11.44
CA ARG A 9 -20.02 6.29 12.40
C ARG A 9 -20.87 7.44 11.84
N ILE A 10 -20.29 8.29 10.99
CA ILE A 10 -21.00 9.37 10.29
C ILE A 10 -22.00 8.81 9.27
N PHE A 11 -21.67 7.70 8.59
CA PHE A 11 -22.64 7.00 7.72
C PHE A 11 -23.87 6.45 8.45
N LYS A 12 -23.78 6.22 9.76
CA LYS A 12 -24.83 5.60 10.58
C LYS A 12 -25.75 6.61 11.28
N ALA A 13 -25.41 7.90 11.28
CA ALA A 13 -26.18 8.94 11.95
C ALA A 13 -26.81 9.91 10.93
N ASP A 14 -28.14 9.99 10.97
CA ASP A 14 -29.05 10.87 10.22
C ASP A 14 -29.54 10.42 8.84
N VAL A 15 -30.62 9.65 8.86
CA VAL A 15 -31.58 9.51 7.75
C VAL A 15 -32.70 10.57 7.86
N HIS A 16 -32.73 11.42 8.90
CA HIS A 16 -33.90 12.27 9.21
C HIS A 16 -33.64 13.74 9.59
N GLY A 17 -32.48 14.33 9.27
CA GLY A 17 -32.27 15.76 9.56
C GLY A 17 -31.10 16.41 8.84
N VAL A 18 -31.33 17.65 8.42
CA VAL A 18 -30.38 18.71 7.99
C VAL A 18 -29.62 18.54 6.67
N MET A 19 -30.17 19.18 5.63
CA MET A 19 -29.54 19.43 4.31
C MET A 19 -28.17 20.14 4.45
N ASP A 20 -28.02 21.07 5.40
CA ASP A 20 -26.77 21.83 5.63
C ASP A 20 -25.62 20.95 6.14
N GLN A 21 -25.93 19.88 6.90
CA GLN A 21 -24.88 18.97 7.38
C GLN A 21 -24.43 17.97 6.31
N LEU A 22 -25.21 17.79 5.23
CA LEU A 22 -24.87 16.90 4.12
C LEU A 22 -23.87 17.57 3.17
N GLU A 23 -24.01 18.87 2.89
CA GLU A 23 -23.03 19.63 2.08
C GLU A 23 -21.63 19.61 2.71
N ASP A 24 -21.55 19.81 4.03
CA ASP A 24 -20.29 19.72 4.78
C ASP A 24 -19.67 18.31 4.76
N ARG A 25 -20.49 17.24 4.80
CA ARG A 25 -20.03 15.85 4.78
C ARG A 25 -19.47 15.44 3.41
N GLU A 26 -20.09 15.89 2.33
CA GLU A 26 -19.58 15.70 0.96
C GLU A 26 -18.22 16.35 0.76
N LEU A 27 -18.07 17.59 1.24
CA LEU A 27 -16.85 18.36 1.12
C LEU A 27 -15.70 17.73 1.92
N LEU A 28 -15.98 17.25 3.13
CA LEU A 28 -15.04 16.50 3.96
C LEU A 28 -14.59 15.18 3.29
N LEU A 29 -15.51 14.43 2.68
CA LEU A 29 -15.16 13.18 1.99
C LEU A 29 -14.25 13.44 0.77
N LYS A 30 -14.56 14.46 -0.02
CA LYS A 30 -13.72 14.88 -1.15
C LYS A 30 -12.33 15.34 -0.69
N GLN A 31 -12.27 16.08 0.43
CA GLN A 31 -11.00 16.48 1.03
C GLN A 31 -10.19 15.27 1.47
N HIS A 32 -10.81 14.28 2.12
CA HIS A 32 -10.12 13.06 2.53
C HIS A 32 -9.62 12.21 1.36
N LEU A 33 -10.39 12.10 0.28
CA LEU A 33 -9.92 11.44 -0.95
C LEU A 33 -8.71 12.16 -1.53
N ARG A 34 -8.73 13.49 -1.55
CA ARG A 34 -7.58 14.31 -1.99
C ARG A 34 -6.35 14.09 -1.10
N ASP A 35 -6.53 14.11 0.22
CA ASP A 35 -5.43 13.89 1.18
C ASP A 35 -4.86 12.47 1.03
N MET A 36 -5.70 11.46 0.81
CA MET A 36 -5.26 10.08 0.55
C MET A 36 -4.52 9.95 -0.77
N ALA A 37 -5.01 10.57 -1.84
CA ALA A 37 -4.32 10.60 -3.13
C ALA A 37 -2.94 11.25 -3.02
N GLN A 38 -2.83 12.36 -2.28
CA GLN A 38 -1.55 13.02 -2.00
C GLN A 38 -0.63 12.14 -1.13
N ALA A 39 -1.17 11.44 -0.14
CA ALA A 39 -0.38 10.53 0.68
C ALA A 39 0.12 9.31 -0.12
N LEU A 40 -0.64 8.83 -1.11
CA LEU A 40 -0.22 7.78 -2.03
C LEU A 40 0.89 8.26 -2.96
N SER A 41 0.74 9.44 -3.59
CA SER A 41 1.77 9.97 -4.49
C SER A 41 3.11 10.23 -3.77
N LEU A 42 3.07 10.71 -2.53
CA LEU A 42 4.28 10.86 -1.70
C LEU A 42 4.98 9.52 -1.42
N LYS A 43 4.22 8.46 -1.22
CA LYS A 43 4.77 7.11 -1.01
C LYS A 43 5.32 6.52 -2.30
N GLU A 44 4.67 6.76 -3.44
CA GLU A 44 5.20 6.37 -4.76
C GLU A 44 6.55 7.03 -5.03
N VAL A 45 6.67 8.35 -4.79
CA VAL A 45 7.97 9.05 -4.90
C VAL A 45 9.01 8.48 -3.94
N LYS A 46 8.60 8.05 -2.73
CA LYS A 46 9.51 7.38 -1.79
C LYS A 46 9.96 6.02 -2.32
N LEU A 47 9.06 5.23 -2.90
CA LEU A 47 9.37 3.95 -3.53
C LEU A 47 10.35 4.14 -4.69
N ASP A 48 10.15 5.17 -5.52
CA ASP A 48 11.07 5.51 -6.63
C ASP A 48 12.46 5.87 -6.12
N LYS A 49 12.56 6.63 -5.03
CA LYS A 49 13.85 6.93 -4.38
C LYS A 49 14.53 5.67 -3.86
N MET A 50 13.78 4.73 -3.29
CA MET A 50 14.34 3.44 -2.85
C MET A 50 14.85 2.62 -4.05
N HIS A 51 14.12 2.59 -5.16
CA HIS A 51 14.58 1.96 -6.40
C HIS A 51 15.84 2.62 -6.97
N ALA A 52 15.92 3.94 -6.97
CA ALA A 52 17.09 4.68 -7.42
C ALA A 52 18.31 4.36 -6.54
N SER A 53 18.14 4.34 -5.22
CA SER A 53 19.16 3.95 -4.25
C SER A 53 19.66 2.52 -4.49
N ARG A 54 18.74 1.56 -4.65
CA ARG A 54 19.10 0.18 -5.00
C ARG A 54 19.92 0.10 -6.28
N LYS A 55 19.49 0.79 -7.34
CA LYS A 55 20.22 0.82 -8.62
C LYS A 55 21.61 1.40 -8.47
N GLN A 56 21.79 2.41 -7.61
CA GLN A 56 23.12 2.98 -7.34
C GLN A 56 24.03 1.96 -6.66
N ILE A 57 23.56 1.32 -5.60
CA ILE A 57 24.34 0.31 -4.87
C ILE A 57 24.65 -0.89 -5.77
N GLN A 58 23.71 -1.28 -6.63
CA GLN A 58 23.92 -2.36 -7.61
C GLN A 58 25.01 -2.01 -8.63
N ARG A 59 25.06 -0.77 -9.10
CA ARG A 59 26.16 -0.30 -9.98
C ARG A 59 27.50 -0.31 -9.26
N GLU A 60 27.53 0.05 -7.98
CA GLU A 60 28.74 0.00 -7.16
C GLU A 60 29.20 -1.46 -6.97
N TYR A 61 28.28 -2.37 -6.69
CA TYR A 61 28.52 -3.81 -6.63
C TYR A 61 29.12 -4.35 -7.93
N GLU A 62 28.54 -3.99 -9.09
CA GLU A 62 29.05 -4.40 -10.40
C GLU A 62 30.48 -3.90 -10.65
N LYS A 63 30.82 -2.68 -10.22
CA LYS A 63 32.19 -2.16 -10.31
C LYS A 63 33.16 -2.97 -9.45
N TYR A 64 32.80 -3.27 -8.20
CA TYR A 64 33.64 -4.12 -7.34
C TYR A 64 33.80 -5.52 -7.93
N ARG A 65 32.72 -6.08 -8.50
CA ARG A 65 32.73 -7.38 -9.16
C ARG A 65 33.70 -7.41 -10.33
N GLN A 66 33.66 -6.40 -11.20
CA GLN A 66 34.61 -6.27 -12.31
C GLN A 66 36.05 -6.15 -11.82
N GLN A 67 36.31 -5.34 -10.79
CA GLN A 67 37.64 -5.20 -10.20
C GLN A 67 38.17 -6.53 -9.63
N SER A 68 37.35 -7.28 -8.90
CA SER A 68 37.74 -8.60 -8.39
C SER A 68 38.03 -9.57 -9.52
N GLN A 69 37.21 -9.57 -10.57
CA GLN A 69 37.41 -10.44 -11.72
C GLN A 69 38.74 -10.14 -12.45
N THR A 70 39.11 -8.87 -12.59
CA THR A 70 40.43 -8.49 -13.15
C THR A 70 41.56 -8.98 -12.25
N LEU A 71 41.45 -8.78 -10.92
CA LEU A 71 42.46 -9.25 -9.98
C LEU A 71 42.60 -10.78 -9.96
N GLU A 72 41.50 -11.52 -10.13
CA GLU A 72 41.50 -12.97 -10.27
C GLU A 72 42.18 -13.44 -11.57
N GLN A 73 41.95 -12.74 -12.68
CA GLN A 73 42.64 -13.00 -13.94
C GLN A 73 44.15 -12.75 -13.81
N ASP A 74 44.54 -11.65 -13.17
CA ASP A 74 45.94 -11.33 -12.89
C ASP A 74 46.59 -12.36 -11.95
N LEU A 75 45.84 -12.84 -10.96
CA LEU A 75 46.28 -13.90 -10.06
C LEU A 75 46.51 -15.21 -10.82
N ALA A 76 45.58 -15.61 -11.69
CA ALA A 76 45.72 -16.80 -12.52
C ALA A 76 46.96 -16.70 -13.43
N ALA A 77 47.20 -15.53 -14.04
CA ALA A 77 48.39 -15.29 -14.85
C ALA A 77 49.69 -15.29 -14.03
N ALA A 78 49.68 -14.78 -12.80
CA ALA A 78 50.83 -14.81 -11.89
C ALA A 78 51.20 -16.23 -11.46
N ILE A 79 50.18 -17.06 -11.17
CA ILE A 79 50.35 -18.48 -10.84
C ILE A 79 50.94 -19.25 -12.03
N GLN A 80 50.40 -19.05 -13.25
CA GLN A 80 50.94 -19.70 -14.46
C GLN A 80 52.41 -19.35 -14.73
N LYS A 81 52.84 -18.13 -14.37
CA LYS A 81 54.21 -17.66 -14.52
C LYS A 81 55.12 -18.02 -13.34
N ASN A 82 54.65 -18.84 -12.39
CA ASN A 82 55.35 -19.19 -11.13
C ASN A 82 55.83 -17.98 -10.32
N LYS A 83 55.11 -16.85 -10.39
CA LYS A 83 55.43 -15.64 -9.62
C LYS A 83 54.68 -15.65 -8.29
N GLU A 84 55.11 -16.51 -7.37
CA GLU A 84 54.44 -16.73 -6.09
C GLU A 84 54.28 -15.46 -5.23
N ASP A 85 55.29 -14.58 -5.21
CA ASP A 85 55.23 -13.35 -4.39
C ASP A 85 54.10 -12.42 -4.84
N ILE A 86 53.89 -12.32 -6.16
CA ILE A 86 52.82 -11.52 -6.76
C ILE A 86 51.46 -12.19 -6.48
N ALA A 87 51.39 -13.52 -6.62
CA ALA A 87 50.16 -14.27 -6.33
C ALA A 87 49.73 -14.10 -4.86
N ARG A 88 50.66 -14.21 -3.91
CA ARG A 88 50.40 -13.98 -2.47
C ARG A 88 49.91 -12.56 -2.19
N MET A 89 50.48 -11.56 -2.87
CA MET A 89 50.03 -10.18 -2.74
C MET A 89 48.61 -9.97 -3.29
N LEU A 90 48.29 -10.56 -4.45
CA LEU A 90 46.97 -10.47 -5.06
C LEU A 90 45.91 -11.16 -4.20
N ILE A 91 46.18 -12.36 -3.66
CA ILE A 91 45.28 -13.06 -2.74
C ILE A 91 44.96 -12.20 -1.51
N ARG A 92 45.96 -11.52 -0.93
CA ARG A 92 45.76 -10.60 0.21
C ARG A 92 44.83 -9.43 -0.12
N LYS A 93 44.72 -9.02 -1.38
CA LYS A 93 43.82 -7.96 -1.85
C LYS A 93 42.44 -8.47 -2.24
N ILE A 94 42.36 -9.67 -2.83
CA ILE A 94 41.09 -10.26 -3.29
C ILE A 94 40.22 -10.66 -2.09
N LYS A 95 40.80 -11.32 -1.07
CA LYS A 95 40.04 -11.79 0.09
C LYS A 95 39.20 -10.72 0.81
N PRO A 96 39.72 -9.53 1.14
CA PRO A 96 38.90 -8.47 1.72
C PRO A 96 37.89 -7.87 0.72
N LEU A 97 38.21 -7.88 -0.58
CA LEU A 97 37.30 -7.40 -1.62
C LEU A 97 36.10 -8.34 -1.82
N GLU A 98 36.31 -9.65 -1.76
CA GLU A 98 35.25 -10.67 -1.76
C GLU A 98 34.28 -10.47 -0.59
N ARG A 99 34.81 -10.27 0.62
CA ARG A 99 33.98 -9.99 1.82
C ARG A 99 33.14 -8.73 1.65
N LEU A 100 33.75 -7.65 1.13
CA LEU A 100 33.03 -6.41 0.87
C LEU A 100 31.92 -6.62 -0.19
N GLN A 101 32.16 -7.44 -1.21
CA GLN A 101 31.13 -7.78 -2.19
C GLN A 101 29.96 -8.54 -1.55
N GLU A 102 30.25 -9.52 -0.69
CA GLU A 102 29.21 -10.25 0.06
C GLU A 102 28.37 -9.30 0.91
N GLU A 103 29.00 -8.40 1.66
CA GLU A 103 28.31 -7.37 2.47
C GLU A 103 27.42 -6.45 1.63
N VAL A 104 27.93 -6.01 0.47
CA VAL A 104 27.15 -5.17 -0.46
C VAL A 104 26.00 -5.97 -1.09
N ALA A 105 26.21 -7.24 -1.42
CA ALA A 105 25.16 -8.11 -1.93
C ALA A 105 24.06 -8.34 -0.90
N ASP A 106 24.41 -8.58 0.37
CA ASP A 106 23.47 -8.66 1.48
C ASP A 106 22.65 -7.38 1.63
N ARG A 107 23.31 -6.23 1.54
CA ARG A 107 22.62 -4.93 1.59
C ARG A 107 21.64 -4.74 0.43
N ILE A 108 21.99 -5.19 -0.78
CA ILE A 108 21.07 -5.16 -1.93
C ILE A 108 19.86 -6.05 -1.67
N ARG A 109 20.07 -7.28 -1.17
CA ARG A 109 18.97 -8.21 -0.84
C ARG A 109 18.01 -7.62 0.19
N ASN A 110 18.54 -7.08 1.29
CA ASN A 110 17.73 -6.45 2.33
C ASN A 110 16.92 -5.27 1.77
N LEU A 111 17.52 -4.42 0.93
CA LEU A 111 16.81 -3.32 0.29
C LEU A 111 15.73 -3.81 -0.70
N GLU A 112 15.95 -4.93 -1.38
CA GLU A 112 14.94 -5.53 -2.26
C GLU A 112 13.73 -6.05 -1.48
N GLU A 113 13.96 -6.70 -0.33
CA GLU A 113 12.90 -7.13 0.57
C GLU A 113 12.13 -5.95 1.17
N GLU A 114 12.83 -4.88 1.56
CA GLU A 114 12.18 -3.65 2.04
C GLU A 114 11.32 -3.01 0.94
N ILE A 115 11.81 -2.98 -0.30
CA ILE A 115 11.09 -2.44 -1.45
C ILE A 115 9.86 -3.28 -1.76
N SER A 116 9.97 -4.62 -1.75
CA SER A 116 8.83 -5.50 -2.03
C SER A 116 7.74 -5.35 -0.97
N TYR A 117 8.12 -5.36 0.31
CA TYR A 117 7.20 -5.13 1.42
C TYR A 117 6.51 -3.76 1.33
N PHE A 118 7.28 -2.71 1.02
CA PHE A 118 6.72 -1.36 0.88
C PHE A 118 5.77 -1.25 -0.30
N ARG A 119 6.08 -1.93 -1.41
CA ARG A 119 5.22 -2.00 -2.60
C ARG A 119 3.91 -2.72 -2.32
N GLU A 120 3.94 -3.89 -1.69
CA GLU A 120 2.72 -4.63 -1.34
C GLU A 120 1.80 -3.79 -0.45
N ARG A 121 2.38 -3.09 0.54
CA ARG A 121 1.63 -2.18 1.41
C ARG A 121 1.03 -1.00 0.65
N LEU A 122 1.73 -0.49 -0.37
CA LEU A 122 1.24 0.56 -1.25
C LEU A 122 0.07 0.08 -2.11
N GLU A 123 0.19 -1.09 -2.73
CA GLU A 123 -0.86 -1.71 -3.54
C GLU A 123 -2.13 -1.96 -2.71
N GLN A 124 -1.97 -2.46 -1.47
CA GLN A 124 -3.09 -2.60 -0.54
C GLN A 124 -3.78 -1.25 -0.26
N GLN A 125 -3.01 -0.18 -0.06
CA GLN A 125 -3.58 1.15 0.19
C GLN A 125 -4.27 1.73 -1.06
N GLN A 126 -3.74 1.48 -2.26
CA GLN A 126 -4.37 1.87 -3.52
C GLN A 126 -5.71 1.14 -3.71
N ILE A 127 -5.78 -0.17 -3.42
CA ILE A 127 -7.04 -0.93 -3.47
C ILE A 127 -8.08 -0.35 -2.50
N GLN A 128 -7.67 -0.01 -1.26
CA GLN A 128 -8.58 0.61 -0.29
C GLN A 128 -9.05 1.99 -0.75
N TYR A 129 -8.17 2.78 -1.35
CA TYR A 129 -8.50 4.08 -1.91
C TYR A 129 -9.52 3.96 -3.06
N GLU A 130 -9.31 3.05 -4.01
CA GLU A 130 -10.26 2.84 -5.12
C GLU A 130 -11.63 2.34 -4.60
N ARG A 131 -11.66 1.45 -3.59
CA ARG A 131 -12.91 1.05 -2.94
C ARG A 131 -13.65 2.22 -2.31
N LEU A 132 -12.93 3.08 -1.58
CA LEU A 132 -13.51 4.28 -0.97
C LEU A 132 -14.03 5.26 -2.03
N LYS A 133 -13.29 5.42 -3.12
CA LYS A 133 -13.67 6.27 -4.25
C LYS A 133 -14.91 5.75 -4.96
N HIS A 134 -14.98 4.46 -5.27
CA HIS A 134 -16.18 3.83 -5.85
C HIS A 134 -17.40 4.00 -4.93
N ARG A 135 -17.24 3.68 -3.64
CA ARG A 135 -18.30 3.85 -2.66
C ARG A 135 -18.75 5.30 -2.54
N SER A 136 -17.83 6.26 -2.56
CA SER A 136 -18.16 7.69 -2.56
C SER A 136 -18.97 8.08 -3.80
N ALA A 137 -18.61 7.58 -4.98
CA ALA A 137 -19.32 7.85 -6.22
C ALA A 137 -20.75 7.29 -6.19
N GLU A 138 -20.98 6.12 -5.60
CA GLU A 138 -22.33 5.56 -5.38
C GLU A 138 -23.17 6.42 -4.44
N PHE A 139 -22.56 6.98 -3.39
CA PHE A 139 -23.25 7.92 -2.49
C PHE A 139 -23.67 9.21 -3.20
N PHE A 140 -22.83 9.75 -4.09
CA PHE A 140 -23.16 10.95 -4.87
C PHE A 140 -24.13 10.68 -6.03
N ASN A 141 -24.08 9.49 -6.62
CA ASN A 141 -24.92 9.09 -7.76
C ASN A 141 -26.28 8.53 -7.35
N LYS A 142 -26.54 8.22 -6.07
CA LYS A 142 -27.89 7.88 -5.60
C LYS A 142 -28.77 9.14 -5.75
N PRO A 143 -29.68 9.21 -6.75
CA PRO A 143 -30.69 10.28 -6.72
C PRO A 143 -31.48 10.10 -5.43
N GLN A 144 -31.75 11.19 -4.72
CA GLN A 144 -32.69 11.19 -3.60
C GLN A 144 -34.02 10.62 -4.11
N ILE A 145 -34.29 9.33 -3.88
CA ILE A 145 -35.64 8.76 -3.92
C ILE A 145 -36.32 9.25 -2.64
N GLN A 146 -36.59 10.56 -2.60
CA GLN A 146 -37.49 11.24 -1.67
C GLN A 146 -38.01 12.49 -2.40
N LYS A 147 -38.70 12.23 -3.51
CA LYS A 147 -39.73 13.13 -4.05
C LYS A 147 -40.97 12.29 -4.29
N GLY A 148 -41.92 12.39 -3.37
CA GLY A 148 -43.26 11.80 -3.45
C GLY A 148 -43.71 11.35 -2.05
N CYS A 149 -44.74 11.87 -1.42
CA CYS A 149 -45.67 12.94 -1.76
C CYS A 149 -46.06 13.65 -0.46
N SER A 150 -46.16 14.97 -0.51
CA SER A 150 -47.02 15.71 0.41
C SER A 150 -48.46 15.53 -0.07
N ASP A 151 -49.24 14.72 0.65
CA ASP A 151 -50.71 14.80 0.66
C ASP A 151 -51.18 14.45 2.08
N PRO A 152 -51.82 15.37 2.83
CA PRO A 152 -52.37 15.08 4.15
C PRO A 152 -53.78 14.54 4.01
N SER A 153 -53.92 13.24 3.70
CA SER A 153 -55.22 12.58 3.72
C SER A 153 -55.06 11.06 3.73
N ALA A 154 -55.79 10.43 4.65
CA ALA A 154 -55.90 9.00 4.94
C ALA A 154 -54.84 8.44 5.91
N THR A 155 -55.29 8.31 7.16
CA THR A 155 -55.02 7.20 8.08
C THR A 155 -54.46 5.96 7.39
N ASP A 156 -53.25 5.56 7.77
CA ASP A 156 -52.99 4.25 8.38
C ASP A 156 -51.57 4.19 8.97
N CYS A 157 -51.51 4.13 10.30
CA CYS A 157 -50.31 3.70 11.02
C CYS A 157 -50.16 2.19 10.89
N ALA A 158 -49.34 1.70 9.96
CA ALA A 158 -48.90 0.32 9.99
C ALA A 158 -47.52 0.12 9.31
N ALA A 159 -46.56 -0.30 10.14
CA ALA A 159 -45.33 -1.01 9.77
C ALA A 159 -44.33 -0.29 8.84
N ALA A 160 -43.51 0.57 9.46
CA ALA A 160 -42.17 0.88 8.98
C ALA A 160 -41.24 -0.35 9.12
N ALA A 161 -41.50 -1.39 8.32
CA ALA A 161 -40.50 -2.40 7.99
C ALA A 161 -39.86 -1.94 6.68
N GLY A 162 -38.90 -1.03 6.77
CA GLY A 162 -38.07 -0.68 5.64
C GLY A 162 -37.38 -1.95 5.15
N ASP A 163 -37.65 -2.33 3.91
CA ASP A 163 -36.95 -3.42 3.24
C ASP A 163 -35.44 -3.15 3.32
N MET A 164 -34.77 -3.87 4.22
CA MET A 164 -33.32 -3.81 4.32
C MET A 164 -32.75 -4.33 3.01
N THR A 165 -32.04 -3.47 2.28
CA THR A 165 -31.38 -3.85 1.03
C THR A 165 -30.45 -5.05 1.25
N GLU A 166 -30.35 -5.97 0.28
CA GLU A 166 -29.51 -7.18 0.37
C GLU A 166 -28.07 -6.89 0.81
N ALA A 167 -27.51 -5.75 0.39
CA ALA A 167 -26.17 -5.29 0.80
C ALA A 167 -26.05 -4.98 2.31
N GLU A 168 -27.14 -4.56 2.94
CA GLU A 168 -27.24 -4.29 4.38
C GLU A 168 -27.36 -5.59 5.19
N ILE A 169 -28.04 -6.59 4.61
CA ILE A 169 -28.11 -7.96 5.14
C ILE A 169 -26.73 -8.61 5.07
N ASP A 170 -26.03 -8.51 3.94
CA ASP A 170 -24.68 -9.06 3.76
C ASP A 170 -23.67 -8.45 4.72
N TRP A 171 -23.78 -7.14 4.97
CA TRP A 171 -22.91 -6.44 5.91
C TRP A 171 -23.16 -6.84 7.36
N GLU A 172 -24.43 -6.99 7.77
CA GLU A 172 -24.77 -7.44 9.12
C GLU A 172 -24.42 -8.92 9.33
N LEU A 173 -24.44 -9.73 8.26
CA LEU A 173 -24.05 -11.14 8.26
C LEU A 173 -22.53 -11.29 8.38
N LEU A 174 -21.74 -10.47 7.69
CA LEU A 174 -20.28 -10.47 7.77
C LEU A 174 -19.79 -10.03 9.16
N LYS A 175 -20.43 -8.99 9.72
CA LYS A 175 -20.19 -8.52 11.09
C LYS A 175 -20.56 -9.57 12.14
N ARG A 176 -21.66 -10.30 11.96
CA ARG A 176 -22.04 -11.41 12.86
C ARG A 176 -21.10 -12.61 12.73
N LYS A 177 -20.58 -12.91 11.53
CA LYS A 177 -19.56 -13.95 11.32
C LYS A 177 -18.24 -13.62 12.01
N GLU A 178 -17.78 -12.37 11.91
CA GLU A 178 -16.59 -11.89 12.62
C GLU A 178 -16.77 -11.92 14.14
N ALA A 179 -17.95 -11.54 14.64
CA ALA A 179 -18.25 -11.55 16.08
C ALA A 179 -18.38 -12.97 16.67
N MET A 180 -18.75 -13.98 15.86
CA MET A 180 -18.84 -15.37 16.28
C MET A 180 -17.56 -16.19 16.02
N GLY A 181 -16.47 -15.55 15.55
CA GLY A 181 -15.19 -16.22 15.36
C GLY A 181 -15.22 -17.35 14.32
N MET A 182 -16.20 -17.36 13.41
CA MET A 182 -16.23 -18.30 12.30
C MET A 182 -15.42 -17.75 11.12
N ALA A 183 -14.12 -17.60 11.35
CA ALA A 183 -13.14 -17.68 10.29
C ALA A 183 -12.94 -19.17 9.98
N SER A 184 -13.78 -19.73 9.11
CA SER A 184 -13.46 -21.03 8.52
C SER A 184 -12.40 -20.84 7.45
N HIS A 185 -11.34 -21.63 7.58
CA HIS A 185 -10.31 -21.94 6.60
C HIS A 185 -10.82 -22.05 5.16
#